data_AF-A0A319DVD4-F1
#
_entry.id   AF-A0A319DVD4-F1
#
_cell.length_a   1.000
_cell.length_b   1.000
_cell.length_c   1.000
_cell.angle_alpha   90.00
_cell.angle_beta   90.00
_cell.angle_gamma   90.00
#
_symmetry.space_group_name_H-M   'P 1'
#
loop_
_entity.id
_entity.type
_entity.pdbx_description
1 polymer ?
#
loop_
_entity_poly.entity_id
_entity_poly.type
_entity_poly.pdbx_seq_one_letter_code
_entity_poly.pdbx_strand_id
1 'polypeptide(L)'
;MAQYPVYLIRSHLAIQDPDLPSPRYHTTIFVETDTITGAGHIHEVDGDITSPEGMHYQSKPAASPESTETFFSRTALGLTNAAGYPQTWDKVLRAVPAPPQQKAFNIKRMRTEPFKSLSPLEFYEDGEERRPLIKCAEWVVDKAIPVLKAGCLQDSLSL
;
A
#
# COMPACT_ATOMS: atom_id res chain seq x y z
N MET A 1 -25.50 -9.94 10.15
CA MET A 1 -25.16 -8.84 9.23
C MET A 1 -24.24 -9.42 8.17
N ALA A 2 -24.40 -9.05 6.89
CA ALA A 2 -23.50 -9.54 5.85
C ALA A 2 -22.08 -9.01 6.10
N GLN A 3 -21.08 -9.85 5.85
CA GLN A 3 -19.68 -9.53 6.04
C GLN A 3 -18.91 -9.89 4.77
N TYR A 4 -17.88 -9.11 4.45
CA TYR A 4 -16.97 -9.37 3.34
C TYR A 4 -15.62 -9.81 3.89
N PRO A 5 -15.03 -10.90 3.36
CA PRO A 5 -13.70 -11.28 3.74
C PRO A 5 -12.66 -10.31 3.18
N VAL A 6 -11.66 -10.04 4.00
CA VAL A 6 -10.60 -9.08 3.76
C VAL A 6 -9.27 -9.81 3.73
N TYR A 7 -8.46 -9.49 2.73
CA TYR A 7 -7.18 -10.12 2.50
C TYR A 7 -6.06 -9.10 2.24
N LEU A 8 -4.85 -9.47 2.64
CA LEU A 8 -3.62 -8.86 2.19
C LEU A 8 -3.20 -9.56 0.90
N ILE A 9 -3.04 -8.80 -0.17
CA ILE A 9 -2.55 -9.31 -1.45
C ILE A 9 -1.12 -8.84 -1.64
N ARG A 10 -0.25 -9.74 -2.08
CA ARG A 10 1.10 -9.42 -2.53
C ARG A 10 1.22 -9.83 -3.99
N SER A 11 1.74 -8.92 -4.81
CA SER A 11 1.99 -9.12 -6.23
C SER A 11 3.43 -8.81 -6.59
N HIS A 12 3.98 -9.53 -7.55
CA HIS A 12 5.32 -9.27 -8.09
C HIS A 12 5.39 -7.86 -8.70
N LEU A 13 6.47 -7.15 -8.36
CA LEU A 13 6.80 -5.88 -9.02
C LEU A 13 7.49 -6.17 -10.35
N ALA A 14 7.15 -5.41 -11.38
CA ALA A 14 7.86 -5.45 -12.67
C ALA A 14 9.32 -5.01 -12.53
N ILE A 15 9.59 -4.01 -11.67
CA ILE A 15 10.92 -3.46 -11.41
C ILE A 15 11.11 -3.30 -9.90
N GLN A 16 12.23 -3.82 -9.37
CA GLN A 16 12.62 -3.64 -7.97
C GLN A 16 13.29 -2.27 -7.78
N ASP A 17 13.03 -1.62 -6.64
CA ASP A 17 13.69 -0.36 -6.30
C ASP A 17 15.12 -0.65 -5.83
N PRO A 18 16.17 -0.16 -6.51
CA PRO A 18 17.56 -0.47 -6.16
C PRO A 18 17.98 0.09 -4.79
N ASP A 19 17.25 1.07 -4.26
CA ASP A 19 17.50 1.63 -2.92
C ASP A 19 16.85 0.81 -1.79
N LEU A 20 16.22 -0.34 -2.09
CA LEU A 20 15.52 -1.17 -1.11
C LEU A 20 15.93 -2.65 -1.20
N PRO A 21 15.94 -3.38 -0.07
CA PRO A 21 16.23 -4.81 -0.08
C PRO A 21 15.23 -5.58 -0.96
N SER A 22 15.74 -6.52 -1.77
CA SER A 22 14.93 -7.37 -2.67
C SER A 22 14.82 -8.81 -2.14
N PRO A 23 13.72 -9.54 -2.46
CA PRO A 23 12.59 -9.13 -3.30
C PRO A 23 11.55 -8.30 -2.52
N ARG A 24 10.91 -7.36 -3.22
CA ARG A 24 9.74 -6.61 -2.74
C ARG A 24 8.52 -6.90 -3.60
N TYR A 25 7.36 -6.72 -2.98
CA TYR A 25 6.05 -6.95 -3.59
C TYR A 25 5.22 -5.68 -3.53
N HIS A 26 4.40 -5.46 -4.55
CA HIS A 26 3.27 -4.55 -4.43
C HIS A 26 2.28 -5.17 -3.45
N THR A 27 1.89 -4.42 -2.43
CA THR A 27 1.04 -4.93 -1.35
C THR A 27 -0.22 -4.09 -1.29
N THR A 28 -1.38 -4.75 -1.31
CA THR A 28 -2.69 -4.10 -1.29
C THR A 28 -3.64 -4.81 -0.34
N ILE A 29 -4.71 -4.13 0.06
CA ILE A 29 -5.81 -4.75 0.80
C ILE A 29 -6.93 -5.03 -0.19
N PHE A 30 -7.41 -6.27 -0.21
CA PHE A 30 -8.52 -6.70 -1.06
C PHE A 30 -9.71 -7.08 -0.20
N VAL A 31 -10.89 -6.56 -0.54
CA VAL A 31 -12.16 -6.95 0.08
C VAL A 31 -13.00 -7.64 -0.99
N GLU A 32 -13.27 -8.92 -0.76
CA GLU A 32 -14.05 -9.73 -1.69
C GLU A 32 -15.55 -9.47 -1.45
N THR A 33 -16.18 -8.78 -2.38
CA THR A 33 -17.59 -8.37 -2.25
C THR A 33 -18.55 -9.29 -3.02
N ASP A 34 -18.02 -10.11 -3.92
CA ASP A 34 -18.77 -11.12 -4.68
C ASP A 34 -18.15 -12.51 -4.47
N THR A 35 -18.82 -13.32 -3.66
CA THR A 35 -18.39 -14.68 -3.32
C THR A 35 -18.60 -15.70 -4.45
N ILE A 36 -19.36 -15.34 -5.49
CA ILE A 36 -19.60 -16.22 -6.64
C ILE A 36 -18.41 -16.12 -7.60
N THR A 37 -17.95 -14.90 -7.88
CA THR A 37 -16.85 -14.64 -8.82
C THR A 37 -15.48 -14.48 -8.14
N GLY A 38 -15.46 -14.26 -6.82
CA GLY A 38 -14.27 -13.86 -6.08
C GLY A 38 -13.84 -12.41 -6.36
N ALA A 39 -14.67 -11.62 -7.04
CA ALA A 39 -14.41 -10.22 -7.33
C ALA A 39 -14.65 -9.33 -6.11
N GLY A 40 -14.07 -8.14 -6.15
CA GLY A 40 -14.06 -7.26 -5.01
C GLY A 40 -13.48 -5.89 -5.30
N HIS A 41 -12.86 -5.32 -4.28
CA HIS A 41 -12.28 -4.01 -4.31
C HIS A 41 -10.86 -4.05 -3.75
N ILE A 42 -9.93 -3.41 -4.45
CA ILE A 42 -8.58 -3.16 -3.99
C ILE A 42 -8.54 -1.79 -3.32
N HIS A 43 -7.89 -1.71 -2.16
CA HIS A 43 -7.47 -0.50 -1.48
C HIS A 43 -5.94 -0.44 -1.45
N GLU A 44 -5.38 0.65 -1.96
CA GLU A 44 -3.94 0.81 -2.11
C GLU A 44 -3.54 2.29 -2.06
N VAL A 45 -2.23 2.52 -2.00
CA VAL A 45 -1.65 3.79 -2.45
C VAL A 45 -0.93 3.53 -3.76
N ASP A 46 -1.12 4.44 -4.70
CA ASP A 46 -0.57 4.39 -6.06
C ASP A 46 0.21 5.67 -6.36
N GLY A 47 1.00 5.64 -7.43
CA GLY A 47 2.00 6.65 -7.74
C GLY A 47 3.39 6.25 -7.27
N ASP A 48 4.26 7.23 -7.05
CA ASP A 48 5.67 6.98 -6.78
C ASP A 48 6.28 7.99 -5.81
N ILE A 49 7.41 7.63 -5.23
CA ILE A 49 8.10 8.46 -4.20
C ILE A 49 9.11 9.45 -4.80
N THR A 50 9.15 9.59 -6.13
CA THR A 50 10.00 10.54 -6.86
C THR A 50 9.23 11.76 -7.33
N SER A 51 7.93 11.60 -7.59
CA SER A 51 6.99 12.64 -7.99
C SER A 51 6.67 13.60 -6.84
N PRO A 52 6.48 14.92 -7.09
CA PRO A 52 6.16 15.90 -6.06
C PRO A 52 4.89 15.58 -5.25
N GLU A 53 3.89 14.99 -5.89
CA GLU A 53 2.63 14.57 -5.24
C GLU A 53 2.80 13.30 -4.40
N GLY A 54 3.91 12.58 -4.58
CA GLY A 54 4.15 11.29 -3.93
C GLY A 54 3.16 10.22 -4.39
N MET A 55 2.86 9.30 -3.46
CA MET A 55 1.80 8.33 -3.62
C MET A 55 0.47 8.90 -3.08
N HIS A 56 -0.65 8.40 -3.58
CA HIS A 56 -1.98 8.79 -3.15
C HIS A 56 -2.88 7.56 -2.96
N TYR A 57 -3.80 7.66 -2.02
CA TYR A 57 -4.77 6.58 -1.79
C TYR A 57 -5.76 6.46 -2.95
N GLN A 58 -6.03 5.22 -3.36
CA GLN A 58 -7.15 4.90 -4.24
C GLN A 58 -7.84 3.59 -3.84
N SER A 59 -9.08 3.48 -4.29
CA SER A 59 -9.90 2.28 -4.21
C SER A 59 -10.48 1.97 -5.59
N LYS A 60 -10.42 0.72 -6.03
CA LYS A 60 -10.95 0.33 -7.35
C LYS A 60 -11.56 -1.07 -7.34
N PRO A 61 -12.62 -1.32 -8.14
CA PRO A 61 -13.08 -2.68 -8.39
C PRO A 61 -11.97 -3.54 -9.00
N ALA A 62 -11.93 -4.81 -8.65
CA ALA A 62 -10.97 -5.78 -9.17
C ALA A 62 -11.59 -7.17 -9.26
N ALA A 63 -11.12 -7.97 -10.22
CA ALA A 63 -11.37 -9.41 -10.26
C ALA A 63 -10.65 -10.12 -9.09
N SER A 64 -10.84 -11.44 -8.98
CA SER A 64 -10.08 -12.25 -8.03
C SER A 64 -8.57 -12.02 -8.24
N PRO A 65 -7.81 -11.69 -7.17
CA PRO A 65 -6.38 -11.44 -7.28
C PRO A 65 -5.61 -12.60 -7.94
N GLU A 66 -6.03 -13.83 -7.68
CA GLU A 66 -5.45 -15.07 -8.20
C GLU A 66 -5.59 -15.20 -9.73
N SER A 67 -6.47 -14.44 -10.37
CA SER A 67 -6.60 -14.43 -11.83
C SER A 67 -5.55 -13.54 -12.53
N THR A 68 -4.71 -12.84 -11.76
CA THR A 68 -3.69 -11.93 -12.30
C THR A 68 -2.32 -12.61 -12.37
N GLU A 69 -1.58 -12.41 -13.46
CA GLU A 69 -0.26 -13.04 -13.66
C GLU A 69 0.79 -12.60 -12.61
N THR A 70 0.64 -11.41 -12.05
CA THR A 70 1.55 -10.87 -11.05
C THR A 70 1.23 -11.35 -9.64
N PHE A 71 0.15 -12.12 -9.43
CA PHE A 71 -0.22 -12.63 -8.11
C PHE A 71 0.91 -13.46 -7.50
N PHE A 72 1.27 -13.14 -6.26
CA PHE A 72 2.22 -13.93 -5.50
C PHE A 72 1.56 -14.66 -4.32
N SER A 73 0.80 -13.95 -3.50
CA SER A 73 0.17 -14.55 -2.33
C SER A 73 -1.03 -13.75 -1.82
N ARG A 74 -1.89 -14.46 -1.08
CA ARG A 74 -3.01 -13.91 -0.34
C ARG A 74 -2.92 -14.32 1.13
N THR A 75 -3.21 -13.41 2.06
CA THR A 75 -3.29 -13.70 3.49
C THR A 75 -4.59 -13.15 4.05
N ALA A 76 -5.37 -13.98 4.76
CA ALA A 76 -6.59 -13.53 5.41
C ALA A 76 -6.26 -12.50 6.50
N LEU A 77 -6.94 -11.35 6.47
CA LEU A 77 -6.84 -10.30 7.47
C LEU A 77 -8.02 -10.27 8.42
N GLY A 78 -9.19 -10.76 7.98
CA GLY A 78 -10.41 -10.80 8.77
C GLY A 78 -11.66 -10.52 7.95
N LEU A 79 -12.65 -9.90 8.58
CA LEU A 79 -13.95 -9.58 7.99
C LEU A 79 -14.26 -8.09 8.18
N THR A 80 -14.93 -7.48 7.20
CA THR A 80 -15.55 -6.16 7.33
C THR A 80 -17.07 -6.27 7.23
N ASN A 81 -17.79 -5.39 7.90
CA ASN A 81 -19.23 -5.27 7.71
C ASN A 81 -19.53 -4.82 6.26
N ALA A 82 -20.49 -5.47 5.62
CA ALA A 82 -20.96 -5.05 4.30
C ALA A 82 -21.73 -3.72 4.34
N ALA A 83 -22.37 -3.42 5.47
CA ALA A 83 -23.08 -2.16 5.63
C ALA A 83 -22.11 -0.97 5.63
N GLY A 84 -22.29 -0.05 4.69
CA GLY A 84 -21.46 1.15 4.56
C GLY A 84 -20.12 0.94 3.86
N TYR A 85 -19.88 -0.27 3.32
CA TYR A 85 -18.75 -0.55 2.43
C TYR A 85 -19.12 -0.20 0.98
N PRO A 86 -18.22 0.43 0.17
CA PRO A 86 -16.84 0.80 0.48
C PRO A 86 -16.64 2.18 1.16
N GLN A 87 -17.70 2.98 1.32
CA GLN A 87 -17.57 4.40 1.68
C GLN A 87 -16.90 4.65 3.04
N THR A 88 -17.16 3.78 4.01
CA THR A 88 -16.56 3.88 5.36
C THR A 88 -15.05 3.62 5.30
N TRP A 89 -14.64 2.63 4.50
CA TRP A 89 -13.23 2.33 4.27
C TRP A 89 -12.53 3.48 3.55
N ASP A 90 -13.14 4.02 2.50
CA ASP A 90 -12.59 5.16 1.77
C ASP A 90 -12.38 6.37 2.68
N LYS A 91 -13.35 6.68 3.54
CA LYS A 91 -13.23 7.79 4.49
C LYS A 91 -12.06 7.58 5.45
N VAL A 92 -11.92 6.37 6.00
CA VAL A 92 -10.86 6.04 6.96
C VAL A 92 -9.48 6.06 6.29
N LEU A 93 -9.33 5.41 5.14
CA LEU A 93 -8.05 5.25 4.47
C LEU A 93 -7.56 6.55 3.80
N ARG A 94 -8.46 7.42 3.33
CA ARG A 94 -8.09 8.77 2.86
C ARG A 94 -7.51 9.65 3.96
N ALA A 95 -7.85 9.39 5.23
CA ALA A 95 -7.30 10.11 6.36
C ALA A 95 -5.90 9.62 6.77
N VAL A 96 -5.46 8.46 6.28
CA VAL A 96 -4.11 7.93 6.53
C VAL A 96 -3.13 8.60 5.56
N PRO A 97 -2.11 9.32 6.03
CA PRO A 97 -1.16 9.99 5.15
C PRO A 97 -0.47 8.99 4.22
N ALA A 98 -0.65 9.18 2.91
CA ALA A 98 0.04 8.42 1.89
C ALA A 98 1.55 8.76 1.87
N PRO A 99 2.42 7.85 1.36
CA PRO A 99 3.84 8.13 1.27
C PRO A 99 4.13 9.38 0.42
N PRO A 100 4.82 10.40 0.96
CA PRO A 100 5.17 11.59 0.20
C PRO A 100 6.33 11.31 -0.78
N GLN A 101 6.71 12.34 -1.54
CA GLN A 101 8.00 12.38 -2.21
C GLN A 101 9.12 12.12 -1.19
N GLN A 102 10.05 11.24 -1.54
CA GLN A 102 11.21 10.86 -0.70
C GLN A 102 12.50 10.80 -1.51
N LYS A 103 12.40 10.81 -2.84
CA LYS A 103 13.51 10.78 -3.79
C LYS A 103 13.42 11.99 -4.72
N ALA A 104 14.57 12.52 -5.10
CA ALA A 104 14.68 13.62 -6.05
C ALA A 104 15.93 13.42 -6.93
N PHE A 105 16.01 14.15 -8.04
CA PHE A 105 17.18 14.09 -8.90
C PHE A 105 18.34 14.90 -8.29
N ASN A 106 19.44 14.23 -7.95
CA ASN A 106 20.66 14.89 -7.49
C ASN A 106 21.55 15.23 -8.69
N ILE A 107 21.63 16.52 -9.02
CA ILE A 107 22.46 17.03 -10.12
C ILE A 107 23.96 16.76 -9.88
N LYS A 108 24.44 16.75 -8.62
CA LYS A 108 25.85 16.51 -8.31
C LYS A 108 26.27 15.07 -8.64
N ARG A 109 25.39 14.10 -8.40
CA ARG A 109 25.64 12.66 -8.63
C ARG A 109 24.99 12.13 -9.90
N MET A 110 24.22 12.96 -10.61
CA MET A 110 23.48 12.62 -11.83
C MET A 110 22.57 11.38 -11.69
N ARG A 111 21.86 11.25 -10.56
CA ARG A 111 20.93 10.15 -10.31
C ARG A 111 19.75 10.55 -9.43
N THR A 112 18.65 9.82 -9.54
CA THR A 112 17.51 9.94 -8.61
C THR A 112 17.81 9.15 -7.34
N GLU A 113 17.87 9.82 -6.20
CA GLU A 113 18.22 9.21 -4.92
C GLU A 113 17.44 9.81 -3.74
N PRO A 114 17.40 9.13 -2.58
CA PRO A 114 16.70 9.62 -1.40
C PRO A 114 17.24 10.97 -0.88
N PHE A 115 16.35 11.82 -0.38
CA PHE A 115 16.71 13.10 0.25
C PHE A 115 16.41 13.13 1.77
N LYS A 116 17.12 14.01 2.48
CA LYS A 116 16.95 14.34 3.90
C LYS A 116 15.89 15.42 4.11
N SER A 117 15.88 16.42 3.24
CA SER A 117 14.92 17.50 3.24
C SER A 117 14.58 17.86 1.80
N LEU A 118 13.33 18.23 1.54
CA LEU A 118 12.89 18.71 0.24
C LEU A 118 13.01 20.25 0.13
N SER A 119 12.93 20.97 1.24
CA SER A 119 12.98 22.43 1.26
C SER A 119 13.72 22.96 2.50
N PRO A 120 15.02 23.32 2.36
CA PRO A 120 15.84 23.21 1.15
C PRO A 120 16.08 21.74 0.75
N LEU A 121 16.29 21.48 -0.54
CA LEU A 121 16.60 20.14 -1.05
C LEU A 121 18.01 19.73 -0.60
N GLU A 122 18.08 18.70 0.24
CA GLU A 122 19.32 18.18 0.80
C GLU A 122 19.37 16.66 0.68
N PHE A 123 20.43 16.12 0.09
CA PHE A 123 20.65 14.69 -0.08
C PHE A 123 21.53 14.12 1.03
N TYR A 124 21.50 12.80 1.21
CA TYR A 124 22.43 12.12 2.12
C TYR A 124 23.86 12.14 1.54
N GLU A 125 24.85 12.27 2.42
CA GLU A 125 26.26 12.12 2.11
C GLU A 125 26.66 10.64 2.00
N ASP A 126 27.85 10.37 1.48
CA ASP A 126 28.33 9.00 1.33
C ASP A 126 28.58 8.38 2.71
N GLY A 127 27.98 7.20 2.97
CA GLY A 127 28.05 6.53 4.26
C GLY A 127 27.12 7.09 5.35
N GLU A 128 26.38 8.17 5.07
CA GLU A 128 25.37 8.70 5.99
C GLU A 128 24.19 7.71 6.10
N GLU A 129 23.73 7.49 7.34
CA GLU A 129 22.56 6.64 7.59
C GLU A 129 21.30 7.27 6.96
N ARG A 130 20.60 6.47 6.15
CA ARG A 130 19.40 6.91 5.45
C ARG A 130 18.15 6.54 6.24
N ARG A 131 17.18 7.46 6.30
CA ARG A 131 15.82 7.09 6.75
C ARG A 131 15.24 6.03 5.78
N PRO A 132 14.62 4.96 6.29
CA PRO A 132 13.96 3.96 5.44
C PRO A 132 12.89 4.61 4.56
N LEU A 133 12.82 4.18 3.30
CA LEU A 133 11.75 4.63 2.40
C LEU A 133 10.45 3.93 2.76
N ILE A 134 9.38 4.70 2.80
CA ILE A 134 8.01 4.20 2.96
C ILE A 134 7.40 4.11 1.56
N LYS A 135 7.00 2.92 1.12
CA LYS A 135 6.24 2.72 -0.13
C LYS A 135 4.86 2.16 0.21
N CYS A 136 4.16 1.64 -0.80
CA CYS A 136 2.85 1.02 -0.65
C CYS A 136 2.84 -0.11 0.39
N ALA A 137 3.88 -0.95 0.43
CA ALA A 137 3.95 -2.07 1.37
C ALA A 137 3.97 -1.61 2.82
N GLU A 138 4.86 -0.67 3.15
CA GLU A 138 4.96 -0.10 4.50
C GLU A 138 3.69 0.68 4.86
N TRP A 139 3.10 1.44 3.92
CA TRP A 139 1.84 2.13 4.16
C TRP A 139 0.70 1.14 4.49
N VAL A 140 0.58 0.03 3.76
CA VAL A 140 -0.46 -0.97 4.01
C VAL A 140 -0.26 -1.64 5.36
N VAL A 141 0.92 -2.17 5.63
CA VAL A 141 1.19 -3.01 6.81
C VAL A 141 1.26 -2.17 8.09
N ASP A 142 1.98 -1.04 8.05
CA ASP A 142 2.32 -0.30 9.26
C ASP A 142 1.29 0.81 9.57
N LYS A 143 0.47 1.22 8.60
CA LYS A 143 -0.49 2.32 8.77
C LYS A 143 -1.93 1.91 8.49
N ALA A 144 -2.23 1.41 7.30
CA ALA A 144 -3.61 1.17 6.88
C ALA A 144 -4.27 0.05 7.70
N ILE A 145 -3.63 -1.12 7.81
CA ILE A 145 -4.18 -2.27 8.54
C ILE A 145 -4.42 -1.92 10.02
N PRO A 146 -3.48 -1.32 10.77
CA PRO A 146 -3.73 -0.93 12.16
C PRO A 146 -4.94 0.00 12.33
N VAL A 147 -5.09 1.01 11.47
CA VAL A 147 -6.23 1.93 11.53
C VAL A 147 -7.55 1.21 11.20
N LEU A 148 -7.54 0.28 10.23
CA LEU A 148 -8.71 -0.53 9.93
C LEU A 148 -9.08 -1.46 11.09
N LYS A 149 -8.11 -2.12 11.73
CA LYS A 149 -8.36 -3.00 12.89
C LYS A 149 -8.94 -2.26 14.09
N ALA A 150 -8.71 -0.95 14.20
CA ALA A 150 -9.32 -0.12 15.24
C ALA A 150 -10.81 0.18 15.01
N GLY A 151 -11.41 -0.19 13.87
CA GLY A 151 -12.84 0.07 13.65
C GLY A 151 -13.53 -0.73 12.54
N CYS A 152 -12.94 -0.82 11.35
CA CYS A 152 -13.58 -1.38 10.16
C CYS A 152 -13.28 -2.86 9.90
N LEU A 153 -12.16 -3.36 10.41
CA LEU A 153 -11.67 -4.72 10.19
C LEU A 153 -11.70 -5.50 11.50
N GLN A 154 -12.41 -6.62 11.51
CA GLN A 154 -12.52 -7.53 12.64
C GLN A 154 -11.68 -8.77 12.35
N ASP A 155 -10.84 -9.18 13.30
CA ASP A 155 -10.13 -10.45 13.18
C ASP A 155 -11.16 -11.58 13.03
N SER A 156 -10.93 -12.50 12.09
CA SER A 156 -11.75 -13.71 12.02
C SER A 156 -11.45 -14.51 13.28
N LEU A 157 -12.42 -14.62 14.19
CA LEU A 157 -12.32 -15.51 15.35
C LEU A 157 -11.84 -16.88 14.83
N SER A 158 -10.70 -17.35 15.34
CA SER A 158 -10.32 -18.75 15.21
C SER A 158 -11.47 -19.57 15.79
N LEU A 159 -12.21 -20.28 14.93
CA LEU A 159 -13.08 -21.36 15.36
C LEU A 159 -12.22 -22.49 15.96
#